data_AF-A0A090MTD2-F1
#
_entry.id   AF-A0A090MTD2-F1
#
_cell.length_a   1.000
_cell.length_b   1.000
_cell.length_c   1.000
_cell.angle_alpha   90.00
_cell.angle_beta   90.00
_cell.angle_gamma   90.00
#
_symmetry.space_group_name_H-M   'P 1'
#
loop_
_entity.id
_entity.type
_entity.pdbx_description
1 polymer ?
#
loop_
_entity_poly.entity_id
_entity_poly.type
_entity_poly.pdbx_seq_one_letter_code
_entity_poly.pdbx_strand_id
1 'polypeptide(L)'
;MARVGRLTTGTIDETLAGAGVDVAKAKADLETHKAEIEALLARNNEQAEGLGFNSTPSFIVGTFRIPGVMKPELFKLAIADARAKAKAESGKAAPKAKSKSKSEPNKMAPKTKEAPAK
;
A
#
# COMPACT_ATOMS: atom_id res chain seq x y z
N MET A 1 13.01 14.67 -20.54
CA MET A 1 12.12 15.76 -21.01
C MET A 1 10.69 15.21 -21.07
N ALA A 2 9.66 15.98 -20.71
CA ALA A 2 8.28 15.53 -20.93
C ALA A 2 7.95 15.60 -22.43
N ARG A 3 7.35 14.55 -23.01
CA ARG A 3 6.81 14.58 -24.38
C ARG A 3 5.41 15.23 -24.33
N VAL A 4 5.13 16.13 -25.27
CA VAL A 4 3.83 16.79 -25.41
C VAL A 4 3.05 16.11 -26.54
N GLY A 5 1.77 15.84 -26.30
CA GLY A 5 0.88 15.18 -27.26
C GLY A 5 0.54 13.73 -26.90
N ARG A 6 -0.25 13.07 -27.75
CA ARG A 6 -0.67 11.67 -27.57
C ARG A 6 0.51 10.74 -27.83
N LEU A 7 0.71 9.75 -26.96
CA LEU A 7 1.69 8.70 -27.18
C LEU A 7 1.30 7.80 -28.36
N THR A 8 2.27 7.54 -29.22
CA THR A 8 2.26 6.51 -30.28
C THR A 8 3.46 5.57 -30.09
N THR A 9 3.40 4.35 -30.62
CA THR A 9 4.49 3.36 -30.50
C THR A 9 5.86 3.95 -30.90
N GLY A 10 5.93 4.66 -32.04
CA GLY A 10 7.17 5.32 -32.47
C GLY A 10 7.68 6.36 -31.47
N THR A 11 6.80 7.25 -30.98
CA THR A 11 7.21 8.25 -29.98
C THR A 11 7.63 7.65 -28.64
N ILE A 12 7.09 6.49 -28.27
CA ILE A 12 7.50 5.73 -27.08
C ILE A 12 8.91 5.18 -27.30
N ASP A 13 9.11 4.44 -28.39
CA ASP A 13 10.41 3.83 -28.75
C ASP A 13 11.53 4.87 -28.81
N GLU A 14 11.31 6.00 -29.51
CA GLU A 14 12.27 7.12 -29.56
C GLU A 14 12.60 7.70 -28.17
N THR A 15 11.60 7.79 -27.28
CA THR A 15 11.78 8.37 -25.95
C THR A 15 12.54 7.43 -25.03
N LEU A 16 12.28 6.13 -25.13
CA LEU A 16 13.01 5.10 -24.41
C LEU A 16 14.46 5.02 -24.89
N ALA A 17 14.69 4.94 -26.21
CA ALA A 17 16.04 4.94 -26.79
C ALA A 17 16.82 6.22 -26.44
N GLY A 18 16.19 7.40 -26.52
CA GLY A 18 16.80 8.68 -26.13
C GLY A 18 17.08 8.81 -24.62
N ALA A 19 16.49 7.95 -23.78
CA ALA A 19 16.80 7.83 -22.36
C ALA A 19 17.84 6.72 -22.06
N GLY A 20 18.39 6.06 -23.08
CA GLY A 20 19.37 4.97 -22.93
C GLY A 20 18.76 3.60 -22.63
N VAL A 21 17.45 3.43 -22.82
CA VAL A 21 16.76 2.14 -22.63
C VAL A 21 16.94 1.27 -23.87
N ASP A 22 17.32 -0.01 -23.67
CA ASP A 22 17.25 -1.03 -24.72
C ASP A 22 15.78 -1.34 -25.03
N VAL A 23 15.28 -0.77 -26.13
CA VAL A 23 13.89 -0.90 -26.58
C VAL A 23 13.56 -2.34 -27.03
N ALA A 24 14.54 -3.06 -27.59
CA ALA A 24 14.32 -4.44 -28.03
C ALA A 24 14.13 -5.35 -26.82
N LYS A 25 15.00 -5.22 -25.81
CA LYS A 25 14.83 -5.91 -24.53
C LYS A 25 13.54 -5.51 -23.82
N ALA A 26 13.25 -4.21 -23.71
CA ALA A 26 12.04 -3.75 -23.02
C ALA A 26 10.73 -4.30 -23.63
N LYS A 27 10.70 -4.52 -24.96
CA LYS A 27 9.57 -5.18 -25.64
C LYS A 27 9.50 -6.68 -25.36
N ALA A 28 10.64 -7.37 -25.36
CA ALA A 28 10.69 -8.79 -24.98
C ALA A 28 10.26 -9.01 -23.52
N ASP A 29 10.73 -8.15 -22.60
CA ASP A 29 10.35 -8.16 -21.19
C ASP A 29 8.85 -7.84 -21.01
N LEU A 30 8.28 -6.91 -21.80
CA LEU A 30 6.84 -6.60 -21.79
C LEU A 30 5.97 -7.81 -22.14
N GLU A 31 6.31 -8.55 -23.19
CA GLU A 31 5.56 -9.76 -23.56
C GLU A 31 5.78 -10.90 -22.55
N THR A 32 7.00 -11.05 -22.04
CA THR A 32 7.37 -12.09 -21.05
C THR A 32 6.63 -11.91 -19.72
N HIS A 33 6.52 -10.66 -19.25
CA HIS A 33 5.93 -10.32 -17.95
C HIS A 33 4.50 -9.78 -18.05
N LYS A 34 3.85 -9.90 -19.22
CA LYS A 34 2.56 -9.26 -19.52
C LYS A 34 1.49 -9.48 -18.44
N ALA A 35 1.27 -10.74 -18.03
CA ALA A 35 0.25 -11.08 -17.03
C ALA A 35 0.55 -10.48 -15.64
N GLU A 36 1.84 -10.39 -15.25
CA GLU A 36 2.26 -9.79 -13.99
C GLU A 36 2.07 -8.26 -14.01
N ILE A 37 2.38 -7.63 -15.14
CA ILE A 37 2.18 -6.20 -15.37
C ILE A 37 0.68 -5.85 -15.37
N GLU A 38 -0.15 -6.61 -16.08
CA GLU A 38 -1.61 -6.41 -16.13
C GLU A 38 -2.24 -6.59 -14.73
N ALA A 39 -1.86 -7.63 -13.98
CA ALA A 39 -2.32 -7.84 -12.61
C ALA A 39 -1.89 -6.71 -11.65
N LEU A 40 -0.65 -6.21 -11.80
CA LEU A 40 -0.15 -5.09 -11.01
C LEU A 40 -0.91 -3.78 -11.30
N LEU A 41 -1.21 -3.51 -12.58
CA LEU A 41 -1.98 -2.34 -12.99
C LEU A 41 -3.42 -2.42 -12.47
N ALA A 42 -4.08 -3.58 -12.59
CA ALA A 42 -5.43 -3.80 -12.07
C ALA A 42 -5.50 -3.58 -10.55
N ARG A 43 -4.58 -4.19 -9.78
CA ARG A 43 -4.50 -4.03 -8.32
C ARG A 43 -4.24 -2.58 -7.91
N ASN A 44 -3.39 -1.86 -8.64
CA ASN A 44 -3.13 -0.44 -8.36
C ASN A 44 -4.36 0.44 -8.65
N ASN A 45 -5.16 0.10 -9.67
CA ASN A 45 -6.43 0.79 -9.96
C ASN A 45 -7.48 0.51 -8.86
N GLU A 46 -7.66 -0.75 -8.46
CA GLU A 46 -8.55 -1.14 -7.35
C GLU A 46 -8.18 -0.40 -6.05
N GLN A 47 -6.88 -0.27 -5.74
CA GLN A 47 -6.42 0.50 -4.60
C GLN A 47 -6.73 2.00 -4.74
N ALA A 48 -6.62 2.58 -5.94
CA ALA A 48 -6.98 3.97 -6.16
C ALA A 48 -8.49 4.20 -5.95
N GLU A 49 -9.33 3.35 -6.52
CA GLU A 49 -10.80 3.39 -6.35
C GLU A 49 -11.21 3.18 -4.89
N GLY A 50 -10.68 2.15 -4.22
CA GLY A 50 -10.95 1.87 -2.80
C GLY A 50 -10.45 2.97 -1.84
N LEU A 51 -9.39 3.68 -2.21
CA LEU A 51 -8.94 4.89 -1.50
C LEU A 51 -9.72 6.15 -1.91
N GLY A 52 -10.66 6.08 -2.86
CA GLY A 52 -11.47 7.20 -3.32
C GLY A 52 -10.72 8.21 -4.19
N PHE A 53 -9.67 7.79 -4.89
CA PHE A 53 -8.96 8.60 -5.88
C PHE A 53 -9.63 8.50 -7.25
N ASN A 54 -10.50 9.47 -7.54
CA ASN A 54 -11.24 9.57 -8.81
C ASN A 54 -10.45 10.23 -9.96
N SER A 55 -9.22 10.68 -9.71
CA SER A 55 -8.41 11.47 -10.65
C SER A 55 -6.93 11.41 -10.30
N THR A 56 -6.09 11.64 -11.32
CA THR A 56 -4.63 11.73 -11.17
C THR A 56 -4.13 13.15 -11.47
N PRO A 57 -3.04 13.61 -10.82
CA PRO A 57 -2.31 12.93 -9.75
C PRO A 57 -3.07 12.94 -8.42
N SER A 58 -2.80 11.94 -7.59
CA SER A 58 -3.30 11.81 -6.22
C SER A 58 -2.21 11.15 -5.37
N PHE A 59 -2.16 11.45 -4.07
CA PHE A 59 -1.03 11.10 -3.19
C PHE A 59 -1.50 10.58 -1.82
N ILE A 60 -0.74 9.62 -1.28
CA ILE A 60 -0.83 9.18 0.12
C ILE A 60 0.47 9.59 0.82
N VAL A 61 0.36 10.20 2.01
CA VAL A 61 1.49 10.57 2.86
C VAL A 61 1.22 10.06 4.27
N GLY A 62 1.81 8.92 4.63
CA GLY A 62 1.41 8.21 5.85
C GLY A 62 -0.06 7.80 5.78
N THR A 63 -0.87 8.25 6.74
CA THR A 63 -2.34 8.05 6.75
C THR A 63 -3.13 9.21 6.11
N PHE A 64 -2.45 10.22 5.55
CA PHE A 64 -3.11 11.37 4.92
C PHE A 64 -3.36 11.12 3.43
N ARG A 65 -4.60 11.38 2.99
CA ARG A 65 -5.04 11.30 1.60
C ARG A 65 -5.09 12.69 0.96
N ILE A 66 -4.40 12.87 -0.15
CA ILE A 66 -4.29 14.13 -0.91
C ILE A 66 -4.82 13.89 -2.34
N PRO A 67 -6.03 14.35 -2.68
CA PRO A 67 -6.51 14.35 -4.06
C PRO A 67 -5.95 15.55 -4.83
N GLY A 68 -5.49 15.33 -6.07
CA GLY A 68 -5.08 16.40 -6.98
C GLY A 68 -3.68 16.99 -6.74
N VAL A 69 -3.35 18.01 -7.54
CA VAL A 69 -2.11 18.78 -7.43
C VAL A 69 -2.21 19.79 -6.27
N MET A 70 -1.19 19.82 -5.40
CA MET A 70 -1.06 20.82 -4.33
C MET A 70 0.22 21.65 -4.47
N LYS A 71 0.27 22.77 -3.73
CA LYS A 71 1.48 23.58 -3.55
C LYS A 71 2.54 22.80 -2.73
N PRO A 72 3.85 22.96 -2.99
CA PRO A 72 4.93 22.26 -2.26
C PRO A 72 4.88 22.40 -0.74
N GLU A 73 4.36 23.52 -0.23
CA GLU A 73 4.23 23.84 1.19
C GLU A 73 3.26 22.90 1.90
N LEU A 74 2.16 22.53 1.23
CA LEU A 74 1.17 21.60 1.76
C LEU A 74 1.70 20.16 1.80
N PHE A 75 2.56 19.78 0.83
CA PHE A 75 3.28 18.50 0.90
C PHE A 75 4.27 18.47 2.06
N LYS A 76 5.04 19.56 2.30
CA LYS A 76 5.95 19.65 3.46
C LYS A 76 5.20 19.46 4.78
N LEU A 77 4.04 20.10 4.94
CA LEU A 77 3.17 19.94 6.11
C LEU A 77 2.67 18.51 6.27
N ALA A 78 2.07 17.92 5.22
CA ALA A 78 1.58 16.55 5.26
C ALA A 78 2.67 15.52 5.61
N ILE A 79 3.91 15.72 5.12
CA ILE A 79 5.06 14.87 5.45
C ILE A 79 5.48 15.05 6.92
N ALA A 80 5.47 16.27 7.44
CA ALA A 80 5.78 16.55 8.83
C ALA A 80 4.76 15.89 9.77
N ASP A 81 3.47 16.08 9.50
CA ASP A 81 2.38 15.51 10.29
C ASP A 81 2.35 13.97 10.24
N ALA A 82 2.60 13.38 9.07
CA ALA A 82 2.70 11.92 8.92
C ALA A 82 3.84 11.34 9.77
N ARG A 83 5.01 12.00 9.77
CA ARG A 83 6.16 11.61 10.60
C ARG A 83 5.88 11.80 12.10
N ALA A 84 5.15 12.85 12.49
CA ALA A 84 4.75 13.09 13.87
C ALA A 84 3.78 12.00 14.38
N LYS A 85 2.75 11.66 13.58
CA LYS A 85 1.80 10.58 13.89
C LYS A 85 2.50 9.23 14.05
N ALA A 86 3.35 8.84 13.09
CA ALA A 86 4.08 7.57 13.15
C ALA A 86 4.95 7.46 14.43
N LYS A 87 5.58 8.56 14.87
CA LYS A 87 6.31 8.60 16.15
C LYS A 87 5.38 8.43 17.34
N ALA A 88 4.26 9.14 17.39
CA ALA A 88 3.28 9.03 18.48
C ALA A 88 2.67 7.62 18.60
N GLU A 89 2.36 6.99 17.46
CA GLU A 89 1.84 5.62 17.38
C GLU A 89 2.88 4.60 17.86
N SER A 90 4.15 4.73 17.44
CA SER A 90 5.24 3.87 17.93
C SER A 90 5.46 3.97 19.44
N GLY A 91 5.21 5.14 20.06
CA GLY A 91 5.26 5.33 21.51
C GLY A 91 4.05 4.77 22.28
N LYS A 92 2.94 4.49 21.59
CA LYS A 92 1.68 3.99 22.19
C LYS A 92 1.60 2.45 22.22
N ALA A 93 2.44 1.76 21.44
CA ALA A 93 2.37 0.32 21.19
C ALA A 93 3.02 -0.58 22.27
N ALA A 94 3.46 -0.04 23.43
CA ALA A 94 4.22 -0.78 24.44
C ALA A 94 3.45 -1.02 25.77
N PRO A 95 2.63 -2.09 25.89
CA PRO A 95 2.20 -2.59 27.18
C PRO A 95 3.34 -3.39 27.86
N LYS A 96 3.66 -3.04 29.10
CA LYS A 96 4.73 -3.68 29.88
C LYS A 96 4.37 -5.13 30.22
N ALA A 97 5.17 -6.09 29.74
CA ALA A 97 5.21 -7.42 30.35
C ALA A 97 5.76 -7.29 31.78
N LYS A 98 4.91 -7.50 32.78
CA LYS A 98 5.34 -7.74 34.17
C LYS A 98 4.75 -9.05 34.67
N SER A 99 5.61 -10.06 34.71
CA SER A 99 5.40 -11.29 35.47
C SER A 99 5.06 -10.97 36.93
N LYS A 100 3.97 -11.57 37.43
CA LYS A 100 3.92 -12.11 38.79
C LYS A 100 3.26 -13.48 38.74
N SER A 101 4.08 -14.52 38.92
CA SER A 101 3.62 -15.85 39.27
C SER A 101 2.85 -15.81 40.59
N LYS A 102 1.69 -16.46 40.62
CA LYS A 102 1.20 -17.18 41.80
C LYS A 102 0.35 -18.36 41.36
N SER A 103 0.97 -19.53 41.43
CA SER A 103 0.33 -20.83 41.33
C SER A 103 -0.53 -21.12 42.56
N GLU A 104 -1.71 -21.73 42.39
CA GLU A 104 -2.24 -22.85 43.20
C GLU A 104 -3.53 -23.42 42.53
N PRO A 105 -4.05 -24.61 42.93
CA PRO A 105 -4.19 -25.69 41.97
C PRO A 105 -5.62 -26.02 41.53
N ASN A 106 -5.72 -26.66 40.36
CA ASN A 106 -6.95 -27.27 39.84
C ASN A 106 -7.46 -28.39 40.77
N LYS A 107 -8.74 -28.34 41.17
CA LYS A 107 -9.43 -29.46 41.80
C LYS A 107 -10.92 -29.50 41.44
N MET A 108 -11.41 -30.72 41.20
CA MET A 108 -12.81 -31.14 40.98
C MET A 108 -13.52 -30.76 39.65
N ALA A 109 -13.44 -31.69 38.71
CA ALA A 109 -14.64 -32.34 38.15
C ALA A 109 -14.97 -33.60 39.01
N PRO A 110 -16.10 -34.33 38.87
CA PRO A 110 -17.13 -34.23 37.83
C PRO A 110 -18.59 -34.31 38.33
N LYS A 111 -19.58 -34.21 37.41
CA LYS A 111 -20.65 -35.21 37.19
C LYS A 111 -21.62 -34.83 36.05
N THR A 112 -21.88 -35.79 35.16
CA THR A 112 -23.17 -36.19 34.54
C THR A 112 -24.38 -35.28 34.85
N LYS A 113 -25.26 -34.87 33.94
CA LYS A 113 -25.92 -35.55 32.77
C LYS A 113 -26.72 -34.45 31.99
N GLU A 114 -27.36 -34.59 30.82
CA GLU A 114 -27.72 -35.68 29.87
C GLU A 114 -27.93 -35.07 28.44
N ALA A 115 -28.45 -35.84 27.48
CA ALA A 115 -29.09 -35.44 26.20
C ALA A 115 -30.31 -36.40 25.95
N PRO A 116 -31.13 -36.34 24.87
CA PRO A 116 -31.14 -35.48 23.68
C PRO A 116 -32.57 -35.02 23.22
N ALA A 117 -32.70 -34.68 21.92
CA ALA A 117 -33.92 -34.45 21.11
C ALA A 117 -34.61 -33.07 21.26
N LYS A 118 -35.15 -32.46 20.19
CA LYS A 118 -35.33 -32.90 18.78
C LYS A 118 -34.48 -32.09 17.80
#